data_AF-A0A7W8P7J0-F1
#
_entry.id   AF-A0A7W8P7J0-F1
#
_cell.length_a   1.000
_cell.length_b   1.000
_cell.length_c   1.000
_cell.angle_alpha   90.00
_cell.angle_beta   90.00
_cell.angle_gamma   90.00
#
_symmetry.space_group_name_H-M   'P 1'
#
loop_
_entity.id
_entity.type
_entity.pdbx_description
1 polymer ?
#
loop_
_entity_poly.entity_id
_entity_poly.type
_entity_poly.pdbx_seq_one_letter_code
_entity_poly.pdbx_strand_id
1 'polypeptide(L)'
;MLDETRIARALTARGITPDPRQREAISAFVGLLGAQQRARRAWSTAAFGPQGVYCHGLPGRGKSLVVDTLFELAPCRKRRLHFHEFLREMNRRLVQAPRGDDRLGDVSRQWLDGIELLCFDEFHVHDIADAFLMGRFLDTAINLGTRIVLTSNYAPDDLLPDPEFHERFVPTIAQIKRAFTVIHFDGARDYRFGGEAAEVPRFFAPLDASSEAALRDIFLSHESGAAIEPVKLSAAGRPLVARAAGSALLWADFEQLCVASRSHLDYLDLAEQWQGLIVDRLHTEALRQSHTLQRLVWLIDIFYDRKRALFIASDQPIETALIGLEGAHDLSRTLSRLAEMQSRAYRSALERGGEDEAQDGIDAEA
;
A
#
# COMPACT_ATOMS: atom_id res chain seq x y z
N MET A 1 -17.00 7.59 -23.20
CA MET A 1 -16.65 8.53 -22.10
C MET A 1 -16.51 7.73 -20.82
N LEU A 2 -15.74 8.22 -19.84
CA LEU A 2 -15.80 7.65 -18.50
C LEU A 2 -17.15 8.04 -17.90
N ASP A 3 -17.93 7.07 -17.44
CA ASP A 3 -19.19 7.29 -16.74
C ASP A 3 -19.24 6.42 -15.47
N GLU A 4 -20.12 6.78 -14.56
CA GLU A 4 -20.27 6.10 -13.26
C GLU A 4 -20.60 4.62 -13.44
N THR A 5 -21.40 4.29 -14.44
CA THR A 5 -21.82 2.91 -14.75
C THR A 5 -20.64 2.02 -15.13
N ARG A 6 -19.69 2.52 -15.94
CA ARG A 6 -18.49 1.78 -16.33
C ARG A 6 -17.57 1.53 -15.13
N ILE A 7 -17.45 2.50 -14.22
CA ILE A 7 -16.63 2.38 -13.01
C ILE A 7 -17.28 1.39 -12.03
N ALA A 8 -18.60 1.51 -11.81
CA ALA A 8 -19.34 0.58 -10.97
C ALA A 8 -19.27 -0.85 -11.51
N ARG A 9 -19.33 -1.04 -12.83
CA ARG A 9 -19.15 -2.35 -13.47
C ARG A 9 -17.73 -2.90 -13.30
N ALA A 10 -16.69 -2.05 -13.39
CA ALA A 10 -15.31 -2.48 -13.16
C ALA A 10 -15.09 -2.90 -11.69
N LEU A 11 -15.68 -2.17 -10.73
CA LEU A 11 -15.67 -2.56 -9.32
C LEU A 11 -16.46 -3.86 -9.09
N THR A 12 -17.62 -4.02 -9.73
CA THR A 12 -18.43 -5.24 -9.63
C THR A 12 -17.71 -6.45 -10.19
N ALA A 13 -16.97 -6.30 -11.30
CA ALA A 13 -16.12 -7.35 -11.86
C ALA A 13 -14.98 -7.78 -10.91
N ARG A 14 -14.60 -6.90 -9.98
CA ARG A 14 -13.67 -7.20 -8.87
C ARG A 14 -14.40 -7.70 -7.60
N GLY A 15 -15.67 -8.08 -7.72
CA GLY A 15 -16.50 -8.57 -6.61
C GLY A 15 -16.96 -7.48 -5.64
N ILE A 16 -16.82 -6.20 -6.00
CA ILE A 16 -17.04 -5.08 -5.08
C ILE A 16 -18.28 -4.31 -5.48
N THR A 17 -19.27 -4.27 -4.58
CA THR A 17 -20.45 -3.41 -4.72
C THR A 17 -20.18 -2.11 -3.98
N PRO A 18 -20.09 -0.95 -4.68
CA PRO A 18 -19.70 0.28 -4.04
C PRO A 18 -20.76 0.77 -3.05
N ASP A 19 -20.31 1.12 -1.85
CA ASP A 19 -21.14 1.75 -0.82
C ASP A 19 -21.48 3.22 -1.16
N PRO A 20 -22.35 3.90 -0.40
CA PRO A 20 -22.75 5.28 -0.71
C PRO A 20 -21.58 6.27 -0.81
N ARG A 21 -20.55 6.15 0.04
CA ARG A 21 -19.38 7.05 0.03
C ARG A 21 -18.48 6.78 -1.17
N GLN A 22 -18.32 5.52 -1.52
CA GLN A 22 -17.60 5.13 -2.72
C GLN A 22 -18.30 5.65 -3.99
N ARG A 23 -19.64 5.62 -4.03
CA ARG A 23 -20.42 6.22 -5.14
C ARG A 23 -20.26 7.75 -5.19
N GLU A 24 -20.28 8.41 -4.04
CA GLU A 24 -20.02 9.85 -3.92
C GLU A 24 -18.63 10.19 -4.50
N ALA A 25 -17.60 9.40 -4.15
CA ALA A 25 -16.27 9.53 -4.73
C ALA A 25 -16.26 9.30 -6.24
N ILE A 26 -16.87 8.22 -6.72
CA ILE A 26 -16.96 7.93 -8.16
C ILE A 26 -17.60 9.10 -8.92
N SER A 27 -18.71 9.64 -8.43
CA SER A 27 -19.39 10.81 -9.01
C SER A 27 -18.48 12.04 -9.02
N ALA A 28 -17.82 12.36 -7.91
CA ALA A 28 -16.91 13.51 -7.81
C ALA A 28 -15.76 13.41 -8.83
N PHE A 29 -15.18 12.22 -9.02
CA PHE A 29 -14.12 12.00 -9.99
C PHE A 29 -14.60 12.06 -11.44
N VAL A 30 -15.76 11.48 -11.74
CA VAL A 30 -16.37 11.59 -13.08
C VAL A 30 -16.64 13.05 -13.41
N GLY A 31 -17.15 13.83 -12.44
CA GLY A 31 -17.31 15.28 -12.56
C GLY A 31 -15.99 16.00 -12.84
N LEU A 32 -14.94 15.69 -12.07
CA LEU A 32 -13.59 16.26 -12.21
C LEU A 32 -12.98 16.01 -13.61
N LEU A 33 -13.15 14.79 -14.15
CA LEU A 33 -12.67 14.44 -15.47
C LEU A 33 -13.55 15.02 -16.59
N GLY A 34 -14.87 15.11 -16.37
CA GLY A 34 -15.85 15.61 -17.33
C GLY A 34 -15.87 17.13 -17.51
N ALA A 35 -15.59 17.92 -16.47
CA ALA A 35 -15.63 19.39 -16.50
C ALA A 35 -14.70 20.00 -17.57
N GLN A 36 -13.57 19.37 -17.85
CA GLN A 36 -12.57 19.92 -18.78
C GLN A 36 -12.86 19.64 -20.26
N GLN A 37 -13.64 18.60 -20.60
CA GLN A 37 -14.08 18.40 -22.00
C GLN A 37 -14.97 19.55 -22.48
N ARG A 38 -15.68 20.21 -21.56
CA ARG A 38 -16.49 21.41 -21.85
C ARG A 38 -15.64 22.67 -21.88
N ALA A 39 -14.66 22.82 -20.99
CA ALA A 39 -13.77 23.98 -20.96
C ALA A 39 -12.88 24.09 -22.22
N ARG A 40 -12.47 22.98 -22.84
CA ARG A 40 -11.72 22.99 -24.12
C ARG A 40 -12.53 23.47 -25.33
N ARG A 41 -13.86 23.64 -25.19
CA ARG A 41 -14.77 24.11 -26.25
C ARG A 41 -15.31 25.53 -26.05
N ALA A 42 -15.08 26.16 -24.91
CA ALA A 42 -15.60 27.49 -24.60
C ALA A 42 -14.47 28.39 -24.08
N TRP A 43 -14.09 29.39 -24.88
CA TRP A 43 -13.31 30.53 -24.41
C TRP A 43 -14.21 31.42 -23.53
N SER A 44 -14.44 31.05 -22.28
CA SER A 44 -14.83 32.04 -21.27
C SER A 44 -14.66 31.59 -19.82
N THR A 45 -14.41 32.61 -19.01
CA THR A 45 -14.18 32.78 -17.58
C THR A 45 -15.27 32.26 -16.62
N ALA A 46 -15.87 31.10 -16.84
CA ALA A 46 -16.95 30.59 -15.97
C ALA A 46 -16.44 29.65 -14.86
N ALA A 47 -16.67 30.05 -13.60
CA ALA A 47 -16.56 29.31 -12.33
C ALA A 47 -15.94 27.90 -12.40
N PHE A 48 -14.66 27.81 -12.02
CA PHE A 48 -13.97 26.54 -11.88
C PHE A 48 -14.67 25.70 -10.81
N GLY A 49 -15.28 24.59 -11.23
CA GLY A 49 -15.65 23.51 -10.31
C GLY A 49 -14.41 22.96 -9.56
N PRO A 50 -14.61 22.09 -8.57
CA PRO A 50 -13.51 21.51 -7.81
C PRO A 50 -12.44 20.93 -8.74
N GLN A 51 -11.18 21.26 -8.46
CA GLN A 51 -10.01 20.83 -9.23
C GLN A 51 -9.35 19.57 -8.66
N GLY A 52 -9.84 19.08 -7.52
CA GLY A 52 -9.42 17.80 -6.98
C GLY A 52 -10.46 17.07 -6.15
N VAL A 53 -10.14 15.85 -5.76
CA VAL A 53 -10.91 15.05 -4.81
C VAL A 53 -9.99 14.60 -3.68
N TYR A 54 -10.41 14.82 -2.44
CA TYR A 54 -9.69 14.42 -1.24
C TYR A 54 -10.47 13.32 -0.53
N CYS A 55 -9.99 12.08 -0.62
CA CYS A 55 -10.58 10.92 0.00
C CYS A 55 -9.87 10.65 1.33
N HIS A 56 -10.59 10.72 2.46
CA HIS A 56 -10.03 10.39 3.76
C HIS A 56 -10.88 9.42 4.56
N GLY A 57 -10.31 8.84 5.61
CA GLY A 57 -10.97 7.88 6.48
C GLY A 57 -9.96 6.86 6.97
N LEU A 58 -10.37 5.96 7.86
CA LEU A 58 -9.48 4.95 8.41
C LEU A 58 -8.89 4.02 7.31
N PRO A 59 -7.77 3.34 7.59
CA PRO A 59 -7.28 2.28 6.73
C PRO A 59 -8.37 1.25 6.41
N GLY A 60 -8.29 0.67 5.21
CA GLY A 60 -9.20 -0.40 4.76
C GLY A 60 -10.61 -0.02 4.33
N ARG A 61 -10.97 1.26 4.37
CA ARG A 61 -12.30 1.71 3.92
C ARG A 61 -12.49 1.73 2.39
N GLY A 62 -11.53 1.20 1.62
CA GLY A 62 -11.61 1.10 0.16
C GLY A 62 -11.26 2.38 -0.61
N LYS A 63 -10.60 3.36 0.03
CA LYS A 63 -10.14 4.61 -0.63
C LYS A 63 -9.25 4.30 -1.84
N SER A 64 -8.18 3.54 -1.63
CA SER A 64 -7.20 3.21 -2.67
C SER A 64 -7.84 2.42 -3.80
N LEU A 65 -8.68 1.43 -3.49
CA LEU A 65 -9.42 0.63 -4.49
C LEU A 65 -10.23 1.49 -5.47
N VAL A 66 -10.98 2.46 -4.95
CA VAL A 66 -11.76 3.38 -5.78
C VAL A 66 -10.82 4.21 -6.65
N VAL A 67 -9.75 4.75 -6.07
CA VAL A 67 -8.73 5.51 -6.80
C VAL A 67 -7.98 4.66 -7.84
N ASP A 68 -7.67 3.40 -7.56
CA ASP A 68 -7.02 2.45 -8.46
C ASP A 68 -7.86 2.28 -9.72
N THR A 69 -9.13 1.94 -9.52
CA THR A 69 -10.07 1.66 -10.60
C THR A 69 -10.30 2.91 -11.45
N LEU A 70 -10.42 4.07 -10.81
CA LEU A 70 -10.56 5.36 -11.49
C LEU A 70 -9.31 5.74 -12.26
N PHE A 71 -8.13 5.57 -11.64
CA PHE A 71 -6.85 5.85 -12.26
C PHE A 71 -6.66 4.99 -13.49
N GLU A 72 -6.90 3.69 -13.43
CA GLU A 72 -6.81 2.77 -14.58
C GLU A 72 -7.70 3.22 -15.74
N LEU A 73 -8.96 3.56 -15.46
CA LEU A 73 -9.95 3.91 -16.47
C LEU A 73 -9.83 5.33 -17.03
N ALA A 74 -9.12 6.24 -16.34
CA ALA A 74 -8.97 7.63 -16.75
C ALA A 74 -8.23 7.75 -18.11
N PRO A 75 -8.87 8.34 -19.15
CA PRO A 75 -8.30 8.44 -20.50
C PRO A 75 -7.51 9.75 -20.68
N CYS A 76 -6.51 9.98 -19.85
CA CYS A 76 -5.64 11.16 -19.91
C CYS A 76 -4.21 10.83 -19.49
N ARG A 77 -3.26 11.74 -19.73
CA ARG A 77 -1.91 11.60 -19.19
C ARG A 77 -1.97 11.72 -17.67
N LYS A 78 -1.59 10.65 -16.99
CA LYS A 78 -1.84 10.47 -15.57
C LYS A 78 -0.60 9.97 -14.86
N ARG A 79 -0.41 10.40 -13.62
CA ARG A 79 0.70 9.98 -12.78
C ARG A 79 0.19 9.66 -11.38
N ARG A 80 0.72 8.59 -10.80
CA ARG A 80 0.40 8.15 -9.44
C ARG A 80 1.66 7.72 -8.71
N LEU A 81 1.73 8.07 -7.43
CA LEU A 81 2.86 7.79 -6.56
C LEU A 81 2.48 8.00 -5.09
N HIS A 82 3.25 7.38 -4.19
CA HIS A 82 3.13 7.67 -2.76
C HIS A 82 3.67 9.07 -2.44
N PHE A 83 3.09 9.71 -1.43
CA PHE A 83 3.46 11.08 -1.07
C PHE A 83 4.95 11.26 -0.69
N HIS A 84 5.54 10.28 0.02
CA HIS A 84 6.96 10.33 0.39
C HIS A 84 7.90 10.23 -0.83
N GLU A 85 7.52 9.46 -1.85
CA GLU A 85 8.32 9.35 -3.09
C GLU A 85 8.33 10.68 -3.85
N PHE A 86 7.18 11.37 -3.86
CA PHE A 86 7.05 12.71 -4.41
C PHE A 86 7.98 13.70 -3.70
N LEU A 87 7.94 13.74 -2.37
CA LEU A 87 8.80 14.64 -1.58
C LEU A 87 10.27 14.40 -1.89
N ARG A 88 10.69 13.14 -1.96
CA ARG A 88 12.06 12.75 -2.31
C ARG A 88 12.44 13.24 -3.71
N GLU A 89 11.58 13.05 -4.70
CA GLU A 89 11.86 13.49 -6.07
C GLU A 89 11.92 15.02 -6.18
N MET A 90 10.98 15.73 -5.54
CA MET A 90 10.95 17.19 -5.52
C MET A 90 12.18 17.77 -4.85
N ASN A 91 12.55 17.26 -3.67
CA ASN A 91 13.75 17.71 -2.96
C ASN A 91 15.02 17.49 -3.78
N ARG A 92 15.15 16.35 -4.47
CA ARG A 92 16.28 16.10 -5.38
C ARG A 92 16.34 17.14 -6.51
N ARG A 93 15.21 17.47 -7.12
CA ARG A 93 15.15 18.49 -8.19
C ARG A 93 15.43 19.89 -7.65
N LEU A 94 14.93 20.23 -6.46
CA LEU A 94 15.18 21.52 -5.81
C LEU A 94 16.66 21.76 -5.49
N VAL A 95 17.39 20.71 -5.10
CA VAL A 95 18.84 20.77 -4.86
C VAL A 95 19.61 21.06 -6.15
N GLN A 96 19.17 20.48 -7.27
CA GLN A 96 19.80 20.64 -8.58
C GLN A 96 19.37 21.91 -9.32
N ALA A 97 18.23 22.49 -8.93
CA ALA A 97 17.66 23.66 -9.59
C ALA A 97 18.49 24.93 -9.28
N PRO A 98 18.67 25.81 -10.27
CA PRO A 98 19.27 27.12 -10.05
C PRO A 98 18.56 27.90 -8.94
N ARG A 99 19.30 28.75 -8.24
CA ARG A 99 18.68 29.70 -7.30
C ARG A 99 17.87 30.73 -8.10
N GLY A 100 16.68 31.03 -7.62
CA GLY A 100 15.75 32.00 -8.20
C GLY A 100 14.64 32.32 -7.21
N ASP A 101 13.87 33.37 -7.49
CA ASP A 101 12.86 33.92 -6.57
C ASP A 101 11.74 32.93 -6.26
N ASP A 102 11.29 32.14 -7.24
CA ASP A 102 10.29 31.08 -7.07
C ASP A 102 10.80 29.73 -7.60
N ARG A 103 11.97 29.32 -7.10
CA ARG A 103 12.60 28.04 -7.46
C ARG A 103 11.65 26.85 -7.32
N LEU A 104 10.81 26.85 -6.29
CA LEU A 104 9.86 25.75 -6.06
C LEU A 104 8.72 25.75 -7.09
N GLY A 105 8.17 26.90 -7.47
CA GLY A 105 7.19 26.97 -8.54
C GLY A 105 7.76 26.57 -9.90
N ASP A 106 9.00 26.96 -10.22
CA ASP A 106 9.69 26.53 -11.45
C ASP A 106 9.84 25.01 -11.53
N VAL A 107 10.38 24.40 -10.46
CA VAL A 107 10.53 22.95 -10.36
C VAL A 107 9.18 22.24 -10.41
N SER A 108 8.16 22.79 -9.75
CA SER A 108 6.80 22.24 -9.76
C SER A 108 6.21 22.26 -11.18
N ARG A 109 6.35 23.37 -11.91
CA ARG A 109 5.90 23.48 -13.31
C ARG A 109 6.58 22.43 -14.21
N GLN A 110 7.88 22.26 -14.06
CA GLN A 110 8.62 21.24 -14.82
C GLN A 110 8.24 19.82 -14.41
N TRP A 111 7.98 19.58 -13.12
CA TRP A 111 7.58 18.26 -12.62
C TRP A 111 6.18 17.86 -13.11
N LEU A 112 5.28 18.85 -13.21
CA LEU A 112 3.90 18.69 -13.66
C LEU A 112 3.74 18.65 -15.18
N ASP A 113 4.80 18.91 -15.94
CA ASP A 113 4.73 18.95 -17.40
C ASP A 113 4.18 17.64 -17.97
N GLY A 114 3.17 17.77 -18.83
CA GLY A 114 2.45 16.65 -19.43
C GLY A 114 1.51 15.87 -18.50
N ILE A 115 1.38 16.20 -17.21
CA ILE A 115 0.49 15.52 -16.26
C ILE A 115 -0.87 16.21 -16.20
N GLU A 116 -1.94 15.51 -16.61
CA GLU A 116 -3.33 16.01 -16.56
C GLU A 116 -4.12 15.54 -15.34
N LEU A 117 -3.72 14.39 -14.77
CA LEU A 117 -4.27 13.80 -13.55
C LEU A 117 -3.12 13.32 -12.66
N LEU A 118 -3.09 13.80 -11.43
CA LEU A 118 -2.11 13.44 -10.42
C LEU A 118 -2.82 12.79 -9.23
N CYS A 119 -2.45 11.56 -8.90
CA CYS A 119 -2.95 10.87 -7.72
C CYS A 119 -1.82 10.69 -6.70
N PHE A 120 -2.00 11.22 -5.49
CA PHE A 120 -1.14 10.90 -4.36
C PHE A 120 -1.81 9.87 -3.46
N ASP A 121 -1.09 8.78 -3.22
CA ASP A 121 -1.44 7.84 -2.17
C ASP A 121 -0.76 8.18 -0.86
N GLU A 122 -1.44 7.84 0.24
CA GLU A 122 -0.95 8.02 1.60
C GLU A 122 -0.50 9.47 1.84
N PHE A 123 -1.36 10.43 1.53
CA PHE A 123 -1.08 11.84 1.78
C PHE A 123 -1.07 12.12 3.29
N HIS A 124 0.13 12.27 3.86
CA HIS A 124 0.36 12.60 5.26
C HIS A 124 1.50 13.62 5.37
N VAL A 125 1.31 14.69 6.13
CA VAL A 125 2.33 15.73 6.33
C VAL A 125 2.75 15.71 7.79
N HIS A 126 4.03 15.42 8.04
CA HIS A 126 4.60 15.31 9.39
C HIS A 126 5.58 16.43 9.74
N ASP A 127 6.18 17.08 8.73
CA ASP A 127 7.18 18.12 8.93
C ASP A 127 6.76 19.44 8.25
N ILE A 128 7.19 20.55 8.83
CA ILE A 128 6.92 21.90 8.35
C ILE A 128 7.55 22.22 6.98
N ALA A 129 8.73 21.68 6.67
CA ALA A 129 9.38 21.85 5.37
C ALA A 129 8.56 21.20 4.25
N ASP A 130 8.05 19.99 4.50
CA ASP A 130 7.15 19.28 3.59
C ASP A 130 5.82 20.03 3.43
N ALA A 131 5.33 20.63 4.52
CA ALA A 131 4.12 21.45 4.54
C ALA A 131 4.24 22.67 3.61
N PHE A 132 5.36 23.40 3.66
CA PHE A 132 5.63 24.53 2.76
C PHE A 132 5.80 24.09 1.31
N LEU A 133 6.52 22.99 1.09
CA LEU A 133 6.71 22.42 -0.24
C LEU A 133 5.36 22.09 -0.87
N MET A 134 4.51 21.39 -0.11
CA MET A 134 3.19 20.95 -0.52
C MET A 134 2.25 22.13 -0.82
N GLY A 135 2.20 23.14 0.04
CA GLY A 135 1.34 24.32 -0.19
C GLY A 135 1.66 25.03 -1.52
N ARG A 136 2.94 25.31 -1.78
CA ARG A 136 3.35 25.95 -3.04
C ARG A 136 3.16 25.05 -4.25
N PHE A 137 3.37 23.73 -4.09
CA PHE A 137 3.14 22.76 -5.15
C PHE A 137 1.66 22.68 -5.55
N LEU A 138 0.74 22.59 -4.58
CA LEU A 138 -0.70 22.57 -4.85
C LEU A 138 -1.16 23.85 -5.52
N ASP A 139 -0.67 25.02 -5.08
CA ASP A 139 -0.97 26.30 -5.73
C ASP A 139 -0.56 26.28 -7.20
N THR A 140 0.67 25.81 -7.49
CA THR A 140 1.15 25.70 -8.88
C THR A 140 0.30 24.72 -9.69
N ALA A 141 0.01 23.54 -9.15
CA ALA A 141 -0.76 22.50 -9.84
C ALA A 141 -2.20 22.93 -10.15
N ILE A 142 -2.87 23.60 -9.20
CA ILE A 142 -4.21 24.16 -9.35
C ILE A 142 -4.21 25.26 -10.43
N ASN A 143 -3.23 26.15 -10.41
CA ASN A 143 -3.13 27.24 -11.40
C ASN A 143 -2.84 26.71 -12.83
N LEU A 144 -2.15 25.58 -12.96
CA LEU A 144 -1.97 24.88 -14.23
C LEU A 144 -3.19 24.06 -14.68
N GLY A 145 -4.20 23.92 -13.82
CA GLY A 145 -5.37 23.09 -14.09
C GLY A 145 -5.09 21.58 -14.06
N THR A 146 -4.02 21.16 -13.37
CA THR A 146 -3.76 19.74 -13.10
C THR A 146 -4.83 19.22 -12.14
N ARG A 147 -5.48 18.11 -12.50
CA ARG A 147 -6.47 17.47 -11.63
C ARG A 147 -5.76 16.68 -10.55
N ILE A 148 -6.17 16.82 -9.30
CA ILE A 148 -5.47 16.19 -8.17
C ILE A 148 -6.41 15.27 -7.40
N VAL A 149 -5.91 14.11 -7.05
CA VAL A 149 -6.59 13.14 -6.19
C VAL A 149 -5.68 12.85 -5.01
N LEU A 150 -6.21 12.97 -3.81
CA LEU A 150 -5.49 12.70 -2.56
C LEU A 150 -6.20 11.58 -1.82
N THR A 151 -5.46 10.54 -1.40
CA THR A 151 -5.95 9.57 -0.41
C THR A 151 -5.19 9.74 0.90
N SER A 152 -5.90 9.90 2.02
CA SER A 152 -5.30 10.09 3.34
C SER A 152 -6.00 9.26 4.42
N ASN A 153 -5.30 9.01 5.53
CA ASN A 153 -5.91 8.49 6.75
C ASN A 153 -6.46 9.61 7.65
N TYR A 154 -6.11 10.86 7.37
CA TYR A 154 -6.43 12.03 8.17
C TYR A 154 -7.44 12.92 7.44
N ALA A 155 -8.35 13.57 8.17
CA ALA A 155 -9.12 14.65 7.58
C ALA A 155 -8.18 15.84 7.28
N PRO A 156 -8.55 16.78 6.38
CA PRO A 156 -7.70 17.92 6.08
C PRO A 156 -7.30 18.73 7.32
N ASP A 157 -8.19 18.87 8.31
CA ASP A 157 -7.92 19.58 9.57
C ASP A 157 -6.95 18.84 10.50
N ASP A 158 -6.78 17.54 10.31
CA ASP A 158 -5.90 16.71 11.15
C ASP A 158 -4.48 16.57 10.54
N LEU A 159 -4.21 17.24 9.40
CA LEU A 159 -2.91 17.24 8.77
C LEU A 159 -1.92 18.12 9.54
N LEU A 160 -0.67 17.65 9.65
CA LEU A 160 0.37 18.27 10.47
C LEU A 160 -0.13 18.51 11.91
N PRO A 161 -0.32 17.44 12.70
CA PRO A 161 -0.93 17.54 14.04
C PRO A 161 -0.04 18.21 15.08
N ASP A 162 1.24 18.48 14.76
CA ASP A 162 2.16 19.20 15.64
C ASP A 162 1.62 20.61 15.94
N PRO A 163 1.25 20.93 17.19
CA PRO A 163 0.62 22.21 17.52
C PRO A 163 1.49 23.43 17.22
N GLU A 164 2.82 23.31 17.25
CA GLU A 164 3.75 24.41 16.97
C GLU A 164 3.76 24.79 15.49
N PHE A 165 3.57 23.80 14.61
CA PHE A 165 3.66 23.97 13.17
C PHE A 165 2.31 23.97 12.46
N HIS A 166 1.24 23.45 13.10
CA HIS A 166 -0.09 23.32 12.51
C HIS A 166 -0.63 24.64 11.97
N GLU A 167 -0.53 25.73 12.74
CA GLU A 167 -1.01 27.07 12.34
C GLU A 167 -0.41 27.53 11.01
N ARG A 168 0.83 27.14 10.71
CA ARG A 168 1.52 27.51 9.46
C ARG A 168 1.01 26.72 8.27
N PHE A 169 0.37 25.57 8.48
CA PHE A 169 -0.22 24.74 7.43
C PHE A 169 -1.72 25.00 7.19
N VAL A 170 -2.40 25.69 8.11
CA VAL A 170 -3.80 26.13 7.97
C VAL A 170 -4.11 26.78 6.62
N PRO A 171 -3.26 27.66 6.04
CA PRO A 171 -3.53 28.23 4.72
C PRO A 171 -3.62 27.18 3.61
N THR A 172 -2.78 26.14 3.65
CA THR A 172 -2.80 25.02 2.71
C THR A 172 -4.04 24.14 2.93
N ILE A 173 -4.43 23.90 4.18
CA ILE A 173 -5.68 23.17 4.50
C ILE A 173 -6.89 23.92 3.94
N ALA A 174 -6.94 25.25 4.10
CA ALA A 174 -8.00 26.09 3.52
C ALA A 174 -8.01 26.03 1.99
N GLN A 175 -6.83 25.99 1.35
CA GLN A 175 -6.71 25.79 -0.09
C GLN A 175 -7.25 24.43 -0.53
N ILE A 176 -6.93 23.34 0.18
CA ILE A 176 -7.45 22.00 -0.08
C ILE A 176 -8.98 22.03 0.02
N LYS A 177 -9.54 22.53 1.13
CA LYS A 177 -10.99 22.60 1.33
C LYS A 177 -11.74 23.41 0.27
N ARG A 178 -11.09 24.44 -0.29
CA ARG A 178 -11.67 25.27 -1.36
C ARG A 178 -11.60 24.61 -2.74
N ALA A 179 -10.49 23.96 -3.05
CA ALA A 179 -10.22 23.42 -4.38
C ALA A 179 -10.66 21.96 -4.56
N PHE A 180 -10.87 21.21 -3.47
CA PHE A 180 -11.14 19.78 -3.50
C PHE A 180 -12.55 19.47 -2.99
N THR A 181 -13.18 18.49 -3.63
CA THR A 181 -14.32 17.79 -3.01
C THR A 181 -13.77 16.84 -1.94
N VAL A 182 -14.04 17.13 -0.67
CA VAL A 182 -13.60 16.30 0.46
C VAL A 182 -14.65 15.21 0.73
N ILE A 183 -14.20 13.96 0.74
CA ILE A 183 -15.07 12.79 0.89
C ILE A 183 -14.54 11.91 2.01
N HIS A 184 -15.40 11.70 3.01
CA HIS A 184 -15.11 10.84 4.14
C HIS A 184 -15.58 9.41 3.87
N PHE A 185 -14.65 8.46 3.91
CA PHE A 185 -14.88 7.03 3.81
C PHE A 185 -15.07 6.47 5.23
N ASP A 186 -16.30 6.59 5.72
CA ASP A 186 -16.77 6.09 7.03
C ASP A 186 -17.50 4.75 6.94
N GLY A 187 -17.43 4.07 5.78
CA GLY A 187 -18.13 2.81 5.54
C GLY A 187 -17.81 1.75 6.58
N ALA A 188 -18.85 1.08 7.11
CA ALA A 188 -18.71 0.06 8.15
C ALA A 188 -17.86 -1.15 7.70
N ARG A 189 -17.87 -1.44 6.39
CA ARG A 189 -17.09 -2.53 5.79
C ARG A 189 -15.63 -2.13 5.67
N ASP A 190 -14.76 -2.96 6.25
CA ASP A 190 -13.34 -2.92 5.95
C ASP A 190 -13.08 -3.81 4.74
N TYR A 191 -12.80 -3.21 3.59
CA TYR A 191 -12.56 -3.92 2.33
C TYR A 191 -11.25 -4.71 2.32
N ARG A 192 -10.39 -4.57 3.34
CA ARG A 192 -9.28 -5.50 3.56
C ARG A 192 -9.79 -6.88 3.96
N PHE A 193 -10.91 -6.94 4.66
CA PHE A 193 -11.52 -8.17 5.17
C PHE A 193 -12.79 -8.47 4.36
N GLY A 194 -12.68 -9.41 3.42
CA GLY A 194 -13.83 -9.88 2.63
C GLY A 194 -13.69 -9.77 1.12
N GLY A 195 -12.47 -9.78 0.60
CA GLY A 195 -12.22 -10.38 -0.72
C GLY A 195 -12.39 -11.91 -0.64
N GLU A 196 -12.49 -12.59 -1.79
CA GLU A 196 -12.33 -14.04 -1.79
C GLU A 196 -10.99 -14.37 -1.13
N ALA A 197 -11.04 -15.26 -0.12
CA ALA A 197 -9.83 -15.75 0.52
C ALA A 197 -8.90 -16.33 -0.56
N ALA A 198 -7.59 -16.15 -0.40
CA ALA A 198 -6.63 -16.86 -1.20
C ALA A 198 -6.96 -18.37 -1.18
N GLU A 199 -6.80 -19.05 -2.32
CA GLU A 199 -7.10 -20.48 -2.43
C GLU A 199 -6.29 -21.30 -1.41
N VAL A 200 -5.10 -20.82 -1.06
CA VAL A 200 -4.25 -21.34 0.02
C VAL A 200 -4.24 -20.36 1.19
N PRO A 201 -4.65 -20.77 2.41
CA PRO A 201 -4.52 -19.97 3.62
C PRO A 201 -3.06 -19.57 3.87
N ARG A 202 -2.83 -18.34 4.33
CA ARG A 202 -1.47 -17.86 4.65
C ARG A 202 -1.17 -17.83 6.13
N PHE A 203 -2.15 -17.55 6.97
CA PHE A 203 -1.97 -17.46 8.41
C PHE A 203 -2.79 -18.54 9.11
N PHE A 204 -2.14 -19.24 10.03
CA PHE A 204 -2.66 -20.44 10.67
C PHE A 204 -2.67 -20.24 12.18
N ALA A 205 -3.80 -20.57 12.80
CA ALA A 205 -3.96 -20.62 14.24
C ALA A 205 -5.09 -21.61 14.59
N PRO A 206 -5.01 -22.31 15.74
CA PRO A 206 -3.91 -22.29 16.71
C PRO A 206 -2.71 -23.14 16.25
N LEU A 207 -1.63 -23.17 17.05
CA LEU A 207 -0.52 -24.11 16.86
C LEU A 207 -0.95 -25.53 17.22
N ASP A 208 -1.45 -26.26 16.22
CA ASP A 208 -1.84 -27.66 16.33
C ASP A 208 -1.33 -28.51 15.15
N ALA A 209 -1.61 -29.81 15.19
CA ALA A 209 -1.20 -30.74 14.13
C ALA A 209 -1.80 -30.38 12.75
N SER A 210 -2.94 -29.69 12.69
CA SER A 210 -3.54 -29.26 11.43
C SER A 210 -2.74 -28.12 10.82
N SER A 211 -2.34 -27.13 11.62
CA SER A 211 -1.49 -26.03 11.17
C SER A 211 -0.11 -26.51 10.70
N GLU A 212 0.48 -27.49 11.39
CA GLU A 212 1.76 -28.09 11.00
C GLU A 212 1.65 -28.89 9.70
N ALA A 213 0.57 -29.67 9.54
CA ALA A 213 0.30 -30.41 8.31
C ALA A 213 0.10 -29.46 7.11
N ALA A 214 -0.68 -28.39 7.28
CA ALA A 214 -0.92 -27.41 6.22
C ALA A 214 0.38 -26.70 5.78
N LEU A 215 1.23 -26.28 6.72
CA LEU A 215 2.54 -25.69 6.39
C LEU A 215 3.46 -26.70 5.69
N ARG A 216 3.41 -27.96 6.11
CA ARG A 216 4.17 -29.05 5.49
C ARG A 216 3.73 -29.26 4.04
N ASP A 217 2.43 -29.29 3.79
CA ASP A 217 1.88 -29.46 2.44
C ASP A 217 2.27 -28.29 1.53
N ILE A 218 2.21 -27.05 2.02
CA ILE A 218 2.67 -25.86 1.30
C ILE A 218 4.16 -25.96 0.95
N PHE A 219 5.00 -26.38 1.89
CA PHE A 219 6.42 -26.53 1.62
C PHE A 219 6.67 -27.60 0.55
N LEU A 220 6.06 -28.78 0.69
CA LEU A 220 6.27 -29.91 -0.22
C LEU A 220 5.67 -29.69 -1.60
N SER A 221 4.59 -28.90 -1.74
CA SER A 221 3.98 -28.60 -3.04
C SER A 221 4.87 -27.69 -3.90
N HIS A 222 5.68 -26.84 -3.26
CA HIS A 222 6.59 -25.91 -3.96
C HIS A 222 8.03 -26.41 -4.04
N GLU A 223 8.43 -27.37 -3.20
CA GLU A 223 9.80 -27.88 -3.13
C GLU A 223 9.84 -29.39 -3.39
N SER A 224 9.49 -29.77 -4.62
CA SER A 224 9.45 -31.17 -5.05
C SER A 224 10.78 -31.88 -4.77
N GLY A 225 10.76 -32.85 -3.85
CA GLY A 225 11.94 -33.65 -3.48
C GLY A 225 12.82 -33.05 -2.38
N ALA A 226 12.49 -31.89 -1.82
CA ALA A 226 13.19 -31.34 -0.66
C ALA A 226 12.82 -32.08 0.63
N ALA A 227 13.84 -32.51 1.38
CA ALA A 227 13.65 -33.04 2.72
C ALA A 227 13.40 -31.91 3.72
N ILE A 228 12.45 -32.10 4.63
CA ILE A 228 12.24 -31.17 5.76
C ILE A 228 13.24 -31.53 6.84
N GLU A 229 14.47 -31.04 6.67
CA GLU A 229 15.58 -31.27 7.58
C GLU A 229 16.26 -29.95 7.97
N PRO A 230 16.68 -29.80 9.24
CA PRO A 230 17.31 -28.57 9.68
C PRO A 230 18.55 -28.22 8.86
N VAL A 231 18.60 -26.98 8.37
CA VAL A 231 19.69 -26.48 7.53
C VAL A 231 20.30 -25.22 8.14
N LYS A 232 21.63 -25.12 8.09
CA LYS A 232 22.37 -23.92 8.53
C LYS A 232 22.61 -23.03 7.32
N LEU A 233 22.10 -21.81 7.40
CA LEU A 233 22.16 -20.80 6.36
C LEU A 233 22.75 -19.50 6.93
N SER A 234 22.86 -18.51 6.07
CA SER A 234 23.29 -17.16 6.42
C SER A 234 22.25 -16.16 5.93
N ALA A 235 21.83 -15.26 6.81
CA ALA A 235 21.08 -14.05 6.45
C ALA A 235 22.01 -12.86 6.70
N ALA A 236 22.38 -12.13 5.65
CA ALA A 236 23.29 -10.99 5.68
C ALA A 236 24.62 -11.26 6.43
N GLY A 237 25.15 -12.48 6.29
CA GLY A 237 26.38 -12.91 6.98
C GLY A 237 26.16 -13.45 8.41
N ARG A 238 24.93 -13.47 8.93
CA ARG A 238 24.60 -13.99 10.25
C ARG A 238 24.03 -15.41 10.16
N PRO A 239 24.47 -16.35 11.01
CA PRO A 239 23.98 -17.73 10.97
C PRO A 239 22.48 -17.79 11.25
N LEU A 240 21.77 -18.62 10.50
CA LEU A 240 20.34 -18.91 10.65
C LEU A 240 20.14 -20.42 10.58
N VAL A 241 19.54 -21.01 11.60
CA VAL A 241 19.10 -22.41 11.55
C VAL A 241 17.65 -22.40 11.09
N ALA A 242 17.40 -22.90 9.88
CA ALA A 242 16.05 -23.05 9.34
C ALA A 242 15.58 -24.50 9.54
N ARG A 243 14.27 -24.71 9.66
CA ARG A 243 13.67 -26.04 9.73
C ARG A 243 13.83 -26.78 8.39
N ALA A 244 13.72 -26.06 7.28
CA ALA A 244 13.99 -26.55 5.94
C ALA A 244 14.26 -25.37 5.00
N ALA A 245 14.95 -25.62 3.90
CA ALA A 245 15.05 -24.65 2.82
C ALA A 245 15.02 -25.37 1.48
N GLY A 246 14.21 -24.85 0.58
CA GLY A 246 14.20 -25.23 -0.82
C GLY A 246 14.70 -24.10 -1.71
N SER A 247 14.40 -24.24 -2.99
CA SER A 247 14.77 -23.32 -4.06
C SER A 247 13.94 -22.03 -4.08
N ALA A 248 12.68 -22.09 -3.68
CA ALA A 248 11.73 -20.98 -3.67
C ALA A 248 11.26 -20.61 -2.24
N LEU A 249 11.16 -21.57 -1.33
CA LEU A 249 10.67 -21.41 0.04
C LEU A 249 11.75 -21.63 1.10
N LEU A 250 11.77 -20.73 2.08
CA LEU A 250 12.47 -20.93 3.35
C LEU A 250 11.45 -21.26 4.43
N TRP A 251 11.74 -22.25 5.28
CA TRP A 251 10.94 -22.55 6.48
C TRP A 251 11.80 -22.39 7.72
N ALA A 252 11.52 -21.36 8.53
CA ALA A 252 12.22 -21.10 9.78
C ALA A 252 11.23 -20.90 10.94
N ASP A 253 11.72 -21.10 12.15
CA ASP A 253 10.91 -20.83 13.34
C ASP A 253 10.91 -19.33 13.69
N PHE A 254 9.88 -18.91 14.40
CA PHE A 254 9.73 -17.53 14.86
C PHE A 254 10.87 -17.07 15.80
N GLU A 255 11.45 -17.98 16.57
CA GLU A 255 12.51 -17.67 17.52
C GLU A 255 13.79 -17.22 16.79
N GLN A 256 14.18 -17.92 15.73
CA GLN A 256 15.34 -17.65 14.89
C GLN A 256 15.19 -16.37 14.05
N LEU A 257 13.94 -16.00 13.73
CA LEU A 257 13.63 -14.85 12.89
C LEU A 257 13.37 -13.58 13.69
N CYS A 258 12.64 -13.64 14.81
CA CYS A 258 12.13 -12.44 15.49
C CYS A 258 12.62 -12.30 16.94
N VAL A 259 12.88 -13.40 17.66
CA VAL A 259 13.43 -13.35 19.02
C VAL A 259 14.95 -13.16 18.99
N ALA A 260 15.63 -13.90 18.11
CA ALA A 260 17.06 -13.76 17.85
C ALA A 260 17.38 -12.35 17.31
N SER A 261 18.63 -11.93 17.51
CA SER A 261 19.13 -10.60 17.11
C SER A 261 19.27 -10.49 15.58
N ARG A 262 18.15 -10.26 14.90
CA ARG A 262 18.06 -9.91 13.48
C ARG A 262 17.89 -8.40 13.31
N SER A 263 18.35 -7.93 12.17
CA SER A 263 18.26 -6.57 11.67
C SER A 263 17.40 -6.53 10.41
N HIS A 264 17.05 -5.32 9.99
CA HIS A 264 16.32 -5.11 8.75
C HIS A 264 17.02 -5.71 7.53
N LEU A 265 18.37 -5.66 7.48
CA LEU A 265 19.16 -6.21 6.37
C LEU A 265 19.04 -7.73 6.25
N ASP A 266 18.89 -8.45 7.38
CA ASP A 266 18.71 -9.90 7.36
C ASP A 266 17.44 -10.26 6.59
N TYR A 267 16.32 -9.57 6.86
CA TYR A 267 15.06 -9.83 6.17
C TYR A 267 15.08 -9.42 4.70
N LEU A 268 15.82 -8.36 4.34
CA LEU A 268 16.00 -7.99 2.92
C LEU A 268 16.71 -9.10 2.15
N ASP A 269 17.79 -9.65 2.73
CA ASP A 269 18.55 -10.75 2.14
C ASP A 269 17.71 -12.03 2.00
N LEU A 270 16.93 -12.39 3.04
CA LEU A 270 15.97 -13.49 2.96
C LEU A 270 14.94 -13.28 1.83
N ALA A 271 14.40 -12.06 1.69
CA ALA A 271 13.45 -11.74 0.64
C ALA A 271 14.09 -11.63 -0.75
N GLU A 272 15.41 -11.59 -0.87
CA GLU A 272 16.13 -11.63 -2.14
C GLU A 272 16.42 -13.07 -2.56
N GLN A 273 16.79 -13.93 -1.62
CA GLN A 273 17.12 -15.33 -1.85
C GLN A 273 15.88 -16.22 -2.08
N TRP A 274 14.78 -15.98 -1.36
CA TRP A 274 13.57 -16.81 -1.46
C TRP A 274 12.36 -16.04 -1.99
N GLN A 275 11.50 -16.78 -2.69
CA GLN A 275 10.24 -16.27 -3.21
C GLN A 275 9.14 -16.28 -2.13
N GLY A 276 9.31 -17.09 -1.09
CA GLY A 276 8.45 -17.07 0.09
C GLY A 276 9.12 -17.57 1.37
N LEU A 277 8.46 -17.27 2.50
CA LEU A 277 8.91 -17.63 3.83
C LEU A 277 7.75 -18.24 4.62
N ILE A 278 8.03 -19.38 5.26
CA ILE A 278 7.19 -19.98 6.29
C ILE A 278 7.81 -19.67 7.65
N VAL A 279 7.01 -19.05 8.53
CA VAL A 279 7.34 -18.76 9.92
C VAL A 279 6.46 -19.64 10.81
N ASP A 280 7.04 -20.65 11.45
CA ASP A 280 6.30 -21.51 12.38
C ASP A 280 6.49 -21.12 13.85
N ARG A 281 5.60 -21.62 14.71
CA ARG A 281 5.70 -21.53 16.17
C ARG A 281 5.78 -20.10 16.72
N LEU A 282 4.99 -19.18 16.14
CA LEU A 282 4.84 -17.84 16.70
C LEU A 282 3.96 -17.91 17.96
N HIS A 283 4.58 -17.68 19.11
CA HIS A 283 3.88 -17.48 20.37
C HIS A 283 3.59 -15.99 20.58
N THR A 284 2.32 -15.61 20.56
CA THR A 284 1.88 -14.21 20.53
C THR A 284 2.30 -13.43 21.78
N GLU A 285 2.54 -14.10 22.91
CA GLU A 285 3.10 -13.49 24.13
C GLU A 285 4.46 -12.83 23.89
N ALA A 286 5.29 -13.38 22.99
CA ALA A 286 6.60 -12.80 22.65
C ALA A 286 6.48 -11.42 21.98
N LEU A 287 5.33 -11.12 21.37
CA LEU A 287 5.07 -9.83 20.71
C LEU A 287 4.86 -8.67 21.70
N ARG A 288 4.70 -8.95 23.00
CA ARG A 288 4.69 -7.90 24.03
C ARG A 288 6.05 -7.20 24.18
N GLN A 289 7.13 -7.84 23.70
CA GLN A 289 8.45 -7.23 23.69
C GLN A 289 8.61 -6.34 22.46
N SER A 290 8.83 -5.03 22.65
CA SER A 290 8.86 -4.06 21.56
C SER A 290 9.87 -4.38 20.47
N HIS A 291 11.04 -4.94 20.81
CA HIS A 291 12.05 -5.32 19.81
C HIS A 291 11.65 -6.54 18.97
N THR A 292 10.94 -7.50 19.57
CA THR A 292 10.41 -8.69 18.89
C THR A 292 9.25 -8.30 17.98
N LEU A 293 8.35 -7.42 18.45
CA LEU A 293 7.28 -6.83 17.63
C LEU A 293 7.84 -6.05 16.45
N GLN A 294 8.81 -5.16 16.68
CA GLN A 294 9.46 -4.36 15.64
C GLN A 294 10.06 -5.25 14.52
N ARG A 295 10.67 -6.38 14.91
CA ARG A 295 11.25 -7.36 13.97
C ARG A 295 10.19 -8.09 13.16
N LEU A 296 9.08 -8.49 13.77
CA LEU A 296 7.94 -9.05 13.05
C LEU A 296 7.36 -8.02 12.05
N VAL A 297 7.22 -6.76 12.47
CA VAL A 297 6.78 -5.67 11.60
C VAL A 297 7.73 -5.51 10.40
N TRP A 298 9.05 -5.47 10.63
CA TRP A 298 10.02 -5.41 9.53
C TRP A 298 9.92 -6.58 8.57
N LEU A 299 9.75 -7.79 9.09
CA LEU A 299 9.61 -9.00 8.28
C LEU A 299 8.36 -8.93 7.40
N ILE A 300 7.19 -8.61 7.97
CA ILE A 300 5.93 -8.47 7.22
C ILE A 300 6.06 -7.38 6.16
N ASP A 301 6.58 -6.22 6.55
CA ASP A 301 6.70 -5.06 5.68
C ASP A 301 7.60 -5.35 4.47
N ILE A 302 8.78 -5.94 4.70
CA ILE A 302 9.71 -6.29 3.62
C ILE A 302 9.12 -7.33 2.68
N PHE A 303 8.54 -8.40 3.22
CA PHE A 303 7.99 -9.49 2.39
C PHE A 303 6.80 -9.00 1.57
N TYR A 304 5.96 -8.14 2.14
CA TYR A 304 4.87 -7.49 1.43
C TYR A 304 5.39 -6.56 0.31
N ASP A 305 6.33 -5.67 0.61
CA ASP A 305 6.84 -4.68 -0.36
C ASP A 305 7.56 -5.35 -1.53
N ARG A 306 8.29 -6.45 -1.29
CA ARG A 306 8.90 -7.27 -2.35
C ARG A 306 7.96 -8.28 -3.00
N LYS A 307 6.67 -8.27 -2.66
CA LYS A 307 5.66 -9.21 -3.15
C LYS A 307 6.10 -10.69 -2.99
N ARG A 308 6.72 -11.03 -1.87
CA ARG A 308 7.08 -12.40 -1.49
C ARG A 308 5.92 -13.07 -0.76
N ALA A 309 5.83 -14.40 -0.86
CA ALA A 309 4.85 -15.15 -0.09
C ALA A 309 5.27 -15.19 1.39
N LEU A 310 4.32 -15.05 2.29
CA LEU A 310 4.56 -15.15 3.72
C LEU A 310 3.47 -16.01 4.34
N PHE A 311 3.89 -17.07 5.01
CA PHE A 311 3.03 -17.99 5.75
C PHE A 311 3.41 -17.97 7.21
N ILE A 312 2.44 -17.87 8.12
CA ILE A 312 2.70 -17.75 9.56
C ILE A 312 1.79 -18.71 10.33
N ALA A 313 2.37 -19.56 11.18
CA ALA A 313 1.62 -20.32 12.17
C ALA A 313 1.84 -19.74 13.57
N SER A 314 0.73 -19.47 14.27
CA SER A 314 0.68 -18.76 15.55
C SER A 314 -0.29 -19.40 16.55
N ASP A 315 -0.03 -19.21 17.85
CA ASP A 315 -0.88 -19.79 18.91
C ASP A 315 -2.27 -19.13 19.02
N GLN A 316 -2.38 -17.89 18.57
CA GLN A 316 -3.64 -17.16 18.36
C GLN A 316 -3.61 -16.46 17.00
N PRO A 317 -4.77 -16.14 16.39
CA PRO A 317 -4.80 -15.40 15.12
C PRO A 317 -3.95 -14.13 15.19
N ILE A 318 -2.98 -14.01 14.30
CA ILE A 318 -1.94 -12.97 14.34
C ILE A 318 -2.53 -11.55 14.31
N GLU A 319 -3.62 -11.34 13.57
CA GLU A 319 -4.31 -10.06 13.50
C GLU A 319 -4.93 -9.70 14.85
N THR A 320 -5.54 -10.68 15.52
CA THR A 320 -6.15 -10.47 16.85
C THR A 320 -5.07 -10.12 17.87
N ALA A 321 -3.94 -10.82 17.82
CA ALA A 321 -2.79 -10.55 18.69
C ALA A 321 -2.22 -9.14 18.47
N LEU A 322 -2.06 -8.71 17.21
CA LEU A 322 -1.54 -7.38 16.87
C LEU A 322 -2.53 -6.26 17.21
N ILE A 323 -3.84 -6.44 16.99
CA ILE A 323 -4.87 -5.47 17.39
C ILE A 323 -4.82 -5.24 18.91
N GLY A 324 -4.60 -6.30 19.70
CA GLY A 324 -4.43 -6.20 21.15
C GLY A 324 -3.22 -5.36 21.60
N LEU A 325 -2.28 -5.06 20.70
CA LEU A 325 -1.06 -4.29 20.95
C LEU A 325 -1.08 -2.87 20.36
N GLU A 326 -2.12 -2.48 19.60
CA GLU A 326 -2.21 -1.15 18.95
C GLU A 326 -2.12 0.03 19.94
N GLY A 327 -2.58 -0.16 21.19
CA GLY A 327 -2.50 0.89 22.22
C GLY A 327 -1.06 1.33 22.57
N ALA A 328 -0.05 0.53 22.22
CA ALA A 328 1.36 0.83 22.45
C ALA A 328 2.15 1.16 21.16
N HIS A 329 1.63 0.77 19.98
CA HIS A 329 2.32 0.90 18.69
C HIS A 329 1.31 1.12 17.55
N ASP A 330 1.57 2.03 16.61
CA ASP A 330 0.75 2.13 15.39
C ASP A 330 1.04 0.94 14.45
N LEU A 331 0.17 -0.07 14.51
CA LEU A 331 0.25 -1.31 13.73
C LEU A 331 -0.75 -1.34 12.56
N SER A 332 -1.46 -0.23 12.32
CA SER A 332 -2.53 -0.15 11.34
C SER A 332 -2.06 -0.50 9.91
N ARG A 333 -0.83 -0.12 9.57
CA ARG A 333 -0.16 -0.46 8.31
C ARG A 333 0.14 -1.95 8.21
N THR A 334 0.72 -2.55 9.24
CA THR A 334 1.07 -3.98 9.27
C THR A 334 -0.17 -4.85 9.20
N LEU A 335 -1.23 -4.51 9.94
CA LEU A 335 -2.53 -5.18 9.87
C LEU A 335 -3.16 -5.08 8.48
N SER A 336 -2.98 -3.95 7.79
CA SER A 336 -3.42 -3.81 6.39
C SER A 336 -2.71 -4.77 5.46
N ARG A 337 -1.39 -4.88 5.59
CA ARG A 337 -0.57 -5.76 4.77
C ARG A 337 -0.93 -7.23 4.98
N LEU A 338 -1.11 -7.65 6.23
CA LEU A 338 -1.56 -9.01 6.55
C LEU A 338 -2.91 -9.33 5.90
N ALA A 339 -3.89 -8.44 6.03
CA ALA A 339 -5.20 -8.64 5.42
C ALA A 339 -5.13 -8.69 3.89
N GLU A 340 -4.33 -7.83 3.25
CA GLU A 340 -4.11 -7.87 1.81
C GLU A 340 -3.44 -9.19 1.38
N MET A 341 -2.41 -9.64 2.11
CA MET A 341 -1.72 -10.91 1.83
C MET A 341 -2.65 -12.12 1.84
N GLN A 342 -3.74 -12.09 2.61
CA GLN A 342 -4.74 -13.16 2.63
C GLN A 342 -5.78 -13.07 1.51
N SER A 343 -5.82 -11.96 0.77
CA SER A 343 -6.77 -11.79 -0.33
C SER A 343 -6.28 -12.46 -1.60
N ARG A 344 -7.21 -12.97 -2.42
CA ARG A 344 -6.91 -13.49 -3.76
C ARG A 344 -6.26 -12.44 -4.69
N ALA A 345 -6.44 -11.16 -4.40
CA ALA A 345 -5.84 -10.06 -5.17
C ALA A 345 -4.33 -9.95 -4.94
N TYR A 346 -3.81 -10.42 -3.80
CA TYR A 346 -2.38 -10.43 -3.53
C TYR A 346 -1.70 -11.58 -4.26
N ARG A 347 -1.03 -11.25 -5.38
CA ARG A 347 -0.23 -12.20 -6.17
C ARG A 347 1.25 -12.09 -5.81
N SER A 348 1.73 -13.06 -5.06
CA SER A 348 3.14 -13.19 -4.67
C SER A 348 4.03 -13.71 -5.81
N ALA A 349 5.35 -13.55 -5.69
CA ALA A 349 6.31 -14.09 -6.65
C ALA A 349 6.21 -15.62 -6.77
N LEU A 350 5.97 -16.31 -5.65
CA LEU A 350 5.81 -17.75 -5.58
C LEU A 350 4.64 -18.28 -6.43
N GLU A 351 3.55 -17.51 -6.51
CA GLU A 351 2.37 -17.87 -7.30
C GLU A 351 2.49 -17.52 -8.78
N ARG A 352 3.40 -16.59 -9.15
CA ARG A 352 3.64 -16.24 -10.56
C ARG A 352 4.55 -17.25 -11.25
N GLY A 353 5.53 -17.80 -10.53
CA GLY A 353 6.44 -18.81 -11.10
C GLY A 353 5.76 -20.13 -11.49
N GLY A 354 4.71 -20.53 -10.76
CA GLY A 354 3.97 -21.77 -11.06
C GLY A 354 3.05 -21.68 -12.28
N GLU A 355 2.60 -20.48 -12.68
CA GLU A 355 1.78 -20.29 -13.90
C GLU A 355 2.65 -20.31 -15.18
N ASP A 356 3.86 -19.73 -15.15
CA ASP A 356 4.77 -19.73 -16.29
C ASP A 356 5.30 -21.15 -16.60
N GLU A 357 5.62 -21.97 -15.58
CA GLU A 357 6.03 -23.37 -15.77
C GLU A 357 4.89 -24.28 -16.25
N ALA A 358 3.64 -24.00 -15.84
CA ALA A 358 2.47 -24.75 -16.30
C ALA A 358 2.12 -24.46 -17.77
N GLN A 359 2.43 -23.25 -18.26
CA GLN A 359 2.18 -22.87 -19.65
C GLN A 359 3.24 -23.47 -20.60
N ASP A 360 4.51 -23.51 -20.19
CA ASP A 360 5.60 -24.15 -20.97
C ASP A 360 5.47 -25.68 -21.05
N GLY A 361 4.85 -26.33 -20.06
CA GLY A 361 4.59 -27.77 -20.07
C GLY A 361 3.50 -28.21 -21.07
N ILE A 362 2.56 -27.33 -21.41
CA ILE A 362 1.47 -27.63 -22.35
C ILE A 362 1.94 -27.50 -23.81
N ASP A 363 2.86 -26.58 -24.09
CA ASP A 363 3.43 -26.39 -25.43
C ASP A 363 4.52 -27.43 -25.79
N ALA A 364 4.98 -28.24 -24.84
CA ALA A 364 5.97 -29.32 -25.07
C ALA A 364 5.34 -30.68 -25.42
N GLU A 365 4.02 -30.85 -25.25
CA GLU A 365 3.27 -32.07 -25.59
C GLU A 365 2.35 -31.92 -26.83
N ALA A 366 2.40 -30.76 -27.51
CA ALA A 366 1.74 -30.52 -28.80
C ALA A 366 2.74 -30.52 -29.95
#